data_AF-A0A8X6WDM1-F1
#
_entry.id   AF-A0A8X6WDM1-F1
#
_cell.length_a   1.000
_cell.length_b   1.000
_cell.length_c   1.000
_cell.angle_alpha   90.00
_cell.angle_beta   90.00
_cell.angle_gamma   90.00
#
_symmetry.space_group_name_H-M   'P 1'
#
loop_
_entity.id
_entity.type
_entity.pdbx_description
1 polymer ?
#
loop_
_entity_poly.entity_id
_entity_poly.type
_entity_poly.pdbx_seq_one_letter_code
_entity_poly.pdbx_strand_id
1 'polypeptide(L)'
;MTFLRLEVQGEEMVQLAKSGFGTPIRKRDSPTERVKPTELMTASALASSEKSSGIMDPLLNENTKENFELTDFKNKMKILPDGRYEVKLPWKCNSENLPSNKELTWKRHLRMMNKLRNGKFFEDYKSVFRQWEDLNIIERVPEVELNNECHYLPHRPLIKLGSATTKIRPVFDASAREKGKPSLNDCLYKGVNLIELIPDILDRFRIYPVGIVADIEKAFLMLSVAQKDRDYLRFFFPCNEKQLVYRHCRVVFGVSSSPYLLNASFGKL
;
A
#
# COMPACT_ATOMS: atom_id res chain seq x y z
N MET A 1 -9.63 31.30 1.70
CA MET A 1 -8.70 30.20 1.38
C MET A 1 -8.97 29.77 -0.05
N THR A 2 -7.96 29.84 -0.92
CA THR A 2 -8.10 29.47 -2.35
C THR A 2 -7.71 28.01 -2.52
N PHE A 3 -8.50 27.24 -3.29
CA PHE A 3 -8.27 25.82 -3.51
C PHE A 3 -7.78 25.58 -4.93
N LEU A 4 -6.68 24.84 -5.06
CA LEU A 4 -6.22 24.29 -6.33
C LEU A 4 -6.32 22.77 -6.26
N ARG A 5 -7.13 22.19 -7.16
CA ARG A 5 -7.28 20.73 -7.29
C ARG A 5 -6.45 20.27 -8.47
N LEU A 6 -5.56 19.30 -8.23
CA LEU A 6 -4.77 18.64 -9.26
C LEU A 6 -5.12 17.15 -9.25
N GLU A 7 -5.44 16.59 -10.41
CA GLU A 7 -5.48 15.15 -10.60
C GLU A 7 -4.12 14.77 -11.19
N VAL A 8 -3.31 14.05 -10.41
CA VAL A 8 -1.96 13.65 -10.83
C VAL A 8 -2.02 12.16 -11.16
N GLN A 9 -1.72 11.81 -12.41
CA GLN A 9 -1.63 10.40 -12.78
C GLN A 9 -0.41 9.79 -12.07
N GLY A 10 -0.52 8.54 -11.59
CA GLY A 10 0.57 7.89 -10.84
C GLY A 10 1.93 7.87 -11.57
N GLU A 11 1.90 7.90 -12.91
CA GLU A 11 3.10 7.97 -13.76
C GLU A 11 3.77 9.36 -13.76
N GLU A 12 3.02 10.45 -13.57
CA GLU A 12 3.55 11.83 -13.50
C GLU A 12 4.30 12.09 -12.19
N MET A 13 3.93 11.40 -11.09
CA MET A 13 4.64 11.47 -9.81
C MET A 13 6.08 10.95 -9.91
N VAL A 14 6.33 9.95 -10.76
CA VAL A 14 7.68 9.41 -11.01
C VAL A 14 8.56 10.46 -11.71
N GLN A 15 7.98 11.32 -12.54
CA GLN A 15 8.69 12.41 -13.21
C GLN A 15 8.91 13.61 -12.29
N LEU A 16 7.91 13.98 -11.48
CA LEU A 16 8.01 15.03 -10.46
C LEU A 16 9.07 14.73 -9.39
N ALA A 17 9.20 13.47 -8.97
CA ALA A 17 10.25 13.03 -8.06
C ALA A 17 11.65 13.08 -8.68
N LYS A 18 11.77 12.89 -10.01
CA LYS A 18 13.05 12.99 -10.75
C LYS A 18 13.48 14.44 -11.00
N SER A 19 12.53 15.38 -11.09
CA SER A 19 12.83 16.78 -11.42
C SER A 19 13.38 17.62 -10.27
N GLY A 20 13.35 17.12 -9.03
CA GLY A 20 13.86 17.84 -7.86
C GLY A 20 13.06 19.11 -7.55
N PHE A 21 12.34 19.13 -6.44
CA PHE A 21 11.79 20.40 -5.95
C PHE A 21 12.96 21.34 -5.57
N GLY A 22 13.17 22.38 -6.37
CA GLY A 22 13.90 23.58 -5.97
C GLY A 22 15.18 23.87 -6.75
N THR A 23 15.06 24.56 -7.89
CA THR A 23 16.10 25.53 -8.27
C THR A 23 15.74 26.87 -7.59
N PRO A 24 16.66 27.54 -6.86
CA PRO A 24 16.32 28.76 -6.15
C PRO A 24 16.12 29.92 -7.14
N ILE A 25 14.94 30.53 -7.10
CA ILE A 25 14.69 31.81 -7.79
C ILE A 25 15.47 32.90 -7.04
N ARG A 26 16.31 33.64 -7.78
CA ARG A 26 17.12 34.79 -7.33
C ARG A 26 16.33 35.76 -6.44
N LYS A 27 16.84 36.04 -5.24
CA LYS A 27 16.40 37.15 -4.38
C LYS A 27 16.82 38.49 -5.00
N ARG A 28 15.93 39.50 -4.93
CA ARG A 28 16.30 40.92 -5.04
C ARG A 28 16.61 41.44 -3.63
N ASP A 29 17.74 42.14 -3.50
CA ASP A 29 18.16 42.96 -2.34
C ASP A 29 17.14 44.08 -2.08
N SER A 30 16.81 44.61 -0.89
CA SER A 30 17.49 44.94 0.38
C SER A 30 16.40 45.51 1.35
N PRO A 31 16.68 46.05 2.56
CA PRO A 31 17.84 45.94 3.44
C PRO A 31 17.52 45.34 4.84
N THR A 32 18.60 44.97 5.51
CA THR A 32 18.78 44.42 6.86
C THR A 32 18.06 45.13 8.00
N GLU A 33 17.33 44.35 8.81
CA GLU A 33 17.08 44.65 10.23
C GLU A 33 17.52 43.46 11.09
N ARG A 34 18.37 43.75 12.08
CA ARG A 34 19.15 42.79 12.87
C ARG A 34 18.38 42.44 14.14
N VAL A 35 17.66 41.31 14.16
CA VAL A 35 17.03 40.77 15.37
C VAL A 35 18.01 39.80 16.06
N LYS A 36 18.25 40.01 17.36
CA LYS A 36 19.19 39.23 18.20
C LYS A 36 18.68 37.80 18.43
N PRO A 37 19.57 36.81 18.61
CA PRO A 37 19.17 35.43 18.89
C PRO A 37 18.76 35.30 20.36
N THR A 38 17.46 35.13 20.61
CA THR A 38 16.94 34.72 21.92
C THR A 38 16.71 33.21 21.88
N GLU A 39 17.62 32.49 22.51
CA GLU A 39 17.50 31.13 23.08
C GLU A 39 16.47 30.18 22.43
N LEU A 40 16.90 29.50 21.35
CA LEU A 40 16.37 28.17 21.04
C LEU A 40 16.92 27.18 22.08
N MET A 41 16.15 26.91 23.14
CA MET A 41 16.31 25.66 23.86
C MET A 41 15.95 24.52 22.91
N THR A 42 16.95 23.74 22.53
CA THR A 42 16.77 22.51 21.76
C THR A 42 16.01 21.50 22.61
N ALA A 43 15.03 20.82 22.01
CA ALA A 43 14.23 19.75 22.62
C ALA A 43 15.04 18.59 23.23
N SER A 44 16.36 18.55 22.99
CA SER A 44 17.30 17.65 23.66
C SER A 44 17.53 17.96 25.14
N ALA A 45 17.30 19.19 25.60
CA ALA A 45 17.56 19.59 26.99
C ALA A 45 16.44 19.17 27.95
N LEU A 46 15.18 19.17 27.49
CA LEU A 46 14.02 18.75 28.29
C LEU A 46 14.04 17.24 28.61
N ALA A 47 14.60 16.41 27.72
CA ALA A 47 14.70 14.97 27.93
C ALA A 47 15.70 14.54 29.02
N SER A 48 16.57 15.45 29.49
CA SER A 48 17.57 15.15 30.52
C SER A 48 17.09 15.46 31.95
N SER A 49 15.94 16.13 32.10
CA SER A 49 15.42 16.58 33.40
C SER A 49 14.50 15.57 34.10
N GLU A 50 14.00 14.54 33.41
CA GLU A 50 12.97 13.64 33.97
C GLU A 50 13.48 12.23 34.32
N LYS A 51 14.80 12.01 34.32
CA LYS A 51 15.42 10.74 34.75
C LYS A 51 15.64 10.62 36.26
N SER A 52 14.69 11.08 37.08
CA SER A 52 14.75 10.89 38.54
C SER A 52 13.50 10.25 39.17
N SER A 53 12.49 9.88 38.39
CA SER A 53 11.33 9.15 38.91
C SER A 53 11.05 7.97 38.00
N GLY A 54 11.21 6.75 38.53
CA GLY A 54 11.13 5.47 37.80
C GLY A 54 9.72 5.09 37.33
N ILE A 55 9.04 5.99 36.63
CA ILE A 55 7.76 5.74 35.97
C ILE A 55 8.02 5.91 34.46
N MET A 56 8.22 4.79 33.77
CA MET A 56 8.28 4.82 32.30
C MET A 56 6.85 4.93 31.75
N ASP A 57 6.58 6.02 31.04
CA ASP A 57 5.31 6.23 30.34
C ASP A 57 5.17 5.22 29.18
N PRO A 58 4.13 4.36 29.16
CA PRO A 58 3.89 3.41 28.08
C PRO A 58 3.81 4.06 26.68
N LEU A 59 3.34 5.31 26.60
CA LEU A 59 3.17 6.04 25.34
C LEU A 59 4.50 6.42 24.66
N LEU A 60 5.56 6.66 25.45
CA LEU A 60 6.90 6.93 24.90
C LEU A 60 7.53 5.68 24.28
N ASN A 61 7.22 4.51 24.85
CA ASN A 61 7.80 3.24 24.43
C ASN A 61 7.15 2.73 23.13
N GLU A 62 5.84 2.94 22.97
CA GLU A 62 5.12 2.67 21.72
C GLU A 62 5.66 3.56 20.60
N ASN A 63 5.69 4.88 20.77
CA ASN A 63 6.21 5.83 19.76
C ASN A 63 7.66 5.51 19.33
N THR A 64 8.51 5.06 20.25
CA THR A 64 9.91 4.70 19.93
C THR A 64 9.97 3.43 19.07
N LYS A 65 9.14 2.44 19.37
CA LYS A 65 9.04 1.19 18.61
C LYS A 65 8.43 1.42 17.22
N GLU A 66 7.38 2.23 17.12
CA GLU A 66 6.76 2.59 15.83
C GLU A 66 7.76 3.30 14.91
N ASN A 67 8.55 4.23 15.45
CA ASN A 67 9.59 4.93 14.71
C ASN A 67 10.72 4.00 14.24
N PHE A 68 11.11 3.03 15.06
CA PHE A 68 12.10 2.02 14.67
C PHE A 68 11.59 1.12 13.54
N GLU A 69 10.35 0.62 13.66
CA GLU A 69 9.71 -0.21 12.63
C GLU A 69 9.57 0.53 11.29
N LEU A 70 9.19 1.81 11.32
CA LEU A 70 9.08 2.64 10.13
C LEU A 70 10.45 2.91 9.48
N THR A 71 11.48 3.11 10.30
CA THR A 71 12.85 3.33 9.82
C THR A 71 13.41 2.08 9.14
N ASP A 72 13.25 0.91 9.77
CA ASP A 72 13.64 -0.38 9.20
C ASP A 72 12.91 -0.66 7.87
N PHE A 73 11.60 -0.39 7.81
CA PHE A 73 10.83 -0.49 6.57
C PHE A 73 11.38 0.41 5.46
N LYS A 74 11.59 1.71 5.76
CA LYS A 74 12.12 2.68 4.78
C LYS A 74 13.50 2.28 4.25
N ASN A 75 14.33 1.62 5.05
CA ASN A 75 15.64 1.12 4.65
C ASN A 75 15.55 -0.12 3.75
N LYS A 76 14.52 -0.95 3.92
CA LYS A 76 14.29 -2.16 3.13
C LYS A 76 13.60 -1.91 1.78
N MET A 77 12.96 -0.75 1.61
CA MET A 77 12.31 -0.35 0.37
C MET A 77 13.33 0.01 -0.72
N LYS A 78 13.11 -0.49 -1.94
CA LYS A 78 13.96 -0.22 -3.11
C LYS A 78 13.21 0.60 -4.15
N ILE A 79 13.94 1.33 -4.98
CA ILE A 79 13.40 1.96 -6.18
C ILE A 79 13.83 1.12 -7.37
N LEU A 80 12.88 0.70 -8.18
CA LEU A 80 13.11 -0.06 -9.40
C LEU A 80 13.53 0.87 -10.55
N PRO A 81 14.14 0.34 -11.62
CA PRO A 81 14.55 1.16 -12.78
C PRO A 81 13.39 1.92 -13.45
N ASP A 82 12.16 1.41 -13.36
CA ASP A 82 10.95 2.07 -13.85
C ASP A 82 10.47 3.22 -12.94
N GLY A 83 11.17 3.48 -11.83
CA GLY A 83 10.86 4.52 -10.85
C GLY A 83 9.83 4.11 -9.80
N ARG A 84 9.33 2.88 -9.82
CA ARG A 84 8.39 2.38 -8.82
C ARG A 84 9.11 1.92 -7.56
N TYR A 85 8.42 2.00 -6.44
CA TYR A 85 8.92 1.44 -5.19
C TYR A 85 8.65 -0.06 -5.15
N GLU A 86 9.63 -0.85 -4.71
CA GLU A 86 9.49 -2.25 -4.38
C GLU A 86 9.46 -2.43 -2.86
N VAL A 87 8.41 -3.10 -2.39
CA VAL A 87 8.18 -3.43 -0.99
C VAL A 87 8.12 -4.94 -0.79
N LYS A 88 8.51 -5.39 0.39
CA LYS A 88 8.37 -6.79 0.83
C LYS A 88 7.12 -6.92 1.69
N LEU A 89 6.49 -8.09 1.69
CA LEU A 89 5.40 -8.35 2.63
C LEU A 89 5.97 -8.41 4.06
N PRO A 90 5.32 -7.75 5.04
CA PRO A 90 5.83 -7.67 6.40
C PRO A 90 5.45 -8.94 7.17
N TRP A 91 6.16 -10.03 6.93
CA TRP A 91 5.92 -11.30 7.58
C TRP A 91 6.19 -11.25 9.09
N LYS A 92 5.25 -11.77 9.92
CA LYS A 92 5.44 -11.91 11.38
C LYS A 92 6.45 -13.00 11.73
N CYS A 93 6.47 -14.07 10.94
CA CYS A 93 7.34 -15.24 11.05
C CYS A 93 7.81 -15.63 9.63
N ASN A 94 8.62 -16.68 9.47
CA ASN A 94 9.00 -17.13 8.12
C ASN A 94 7.77 -17.43 7.24
N SER A 95 7.82 -17.09 5.94
CA SER A 95 6.71 -17.25 4.99
C SER A 95 6.33 -18.71 4.74
N GLU A 96 7.28 -19.62 4.98
CA GLU A 96 7.10 -21.08 4.99
C GLU A 96 5.98 -21.55 5.95
N ASN A 97 5.63 -20.75 6.96
CA ASN A 97 4.56 -21.09 7.90
C ASN A 97 3.14 -20.91 7.32
N LEU A 98 3.00 -20.34 6.13
CA LEU A 98 1.72 -20.17 5.46
C LEU A 98 1.49 -21.32 4.45
N PRO A 99 0.69 -22.33 4.80
CA PRO A 99 0.39 -23.42 3.88
C PRO A 99 -0.45 -22.95 2.69
N SER A 100 -0.36 -23.68 1.59
CA SER A 100 -1.25 -23.47 0.44
C SER A 100 -2.71 -23.77 0.80
N ASN A 101 -3.61 -22.89 0.40
CA ASN A 101 -5.07 -23.04 0.54
C ASN A 101 -5.75 -23.31 -0.82
N LYS A 102 -5.02 -23.91 -1.78
CA LYS A 102 -5.42 -24.08 -3.19
C LYS A 102 -6.83 -24.67 -3.33
N GLU A 103 -7.12 -25.76 -2.61
CA GLU A 103 -8.39 -26.48 -2.73
C GLU A 103 -9.59 -25.66 -2.22
N LEU A 104 -9.41 -24.98 -1.08
CA LEU A 104 -10.40 -24.04 -0.54
C LEU A 104 -10.71 -22.94 -1.56
N THR A 105 -9.66 -22.34 -2.10
CA THR A 105 -9.77 -21.21 -3.05
C THR A 105 -10.39 -21.67 -4.37
N TRP A 106 -10.06 -22.86 -4.85
CA TRP A 106 -10.66 -23.44 -6.05
C TRP A 106 -12.16 -23.72 -5.88
N LYS A 107 -12.59 -24.28 -4.75
CA LYS A 107 -14.02 -24.46 -4.45
C LYS A 107 -14.77 -23.14 -4.43
N ARG A 108 -14.19 -22.09 -3.85
CA ARG A 108 -14.78 -20.73 -3.86
C ARG A 108 -14.84 -20.15 -5.27
N HIS A 109 -13.78 -20.36 -6.06
CA HIS A 109 -13.71 -19.93 -7.45
C HIS A 109 -14.80 -20.57 -8.30
N LEU A 110 -14.97 -21.90 -8.25
CA LEU A 110 -16.04 -22.60 -8.99
C LEU A 110 -17.44 -22.08 -8.62
N ARG A 111 -17.71 -21.84 -7.34
CA ARG A 111 -18.98 -21.26 -6.88
C ARG A 111 -19.20 -19.86 -7.43
N MET A 112 -18.16 -19.02 -7.45
CA MET A 112 -18.22 -17.69 -8.05
C MET A 112 -18.47 -17.77 -9.56
N MET A 113 -17.75 -18.64 -10.27
CA MET A 113 -17.88 -18.85 -11.71
C MET A 113 -19.29 -19.29 -12.09
N ASN A 114 -19.88 -20.24 -11.37
CA ASN A 114 -21.26 -20.70 -11.61
C ASN A 114 -22.28 -19.57 -11.46
N LYS A 115 -22.08 -18.67 -10.48
CA LYS A 115 -22.95 -17.51 -10.30
C LYS A 115 -22.76 -16.46 -11.39
N LEU A 116 -21.51 -16.19 -11.77
CA LEU A 116 -21.17 -15.19 -12.78
C LEU A 116 -21.59 -15.59 -14.19
N ARG A 117 -21.45 -16.88 -14.54
CA ARG A 117 -21.80 -17.41 -15.87
C ARG A 117 -23.25 -17.17 -16.23
N ASN A 118 -24.13 -17.24 -15.24
CA ASN A 118 -25.56 -16.99 -15.43
C ASN A 118 -25.89 -15.49 -15.44
N GLY A 119 -24.90 -14.61 -15.29
CA GLY A 119 -25.05 -13.17 -15.19
C GLY A 119 -24.47 -12.41 -16.38
N LYS A 120 -24.85 -11.14 -16.50
CA LYS A 120 -24.46 -10.25 -17.62
C LYS A 120 -23.02 -9.72 -17.54
N PHE A 121 -22.33 -9.96 -16.43
CA PHE A 121 -21.09 -9.25 -16.08
C PHE A 121 -19.83 -10.11 -16.18
N PHE A 122 -19.93 -11.33 -16.72
CA PHE A 122 -18.79 -12.25 -16.75
C PHE A 122 -17.66 -11.76 -17.67
N GLU A 123 -17.98 -11.29 -18.87
CA GLU A 123 -16.99 -10.73 -19.80
C GLU A 123 -16.38 -9.43 -19.26
N ASP A 124 -17.20 -8.53 -18.74
CA ASP A 124 -16.73 -7.30 -18.08
C ASP A 124 -15.82 -7.60 -16.88
N TYR A 125 -16.06 -8.71 -16.17
CA TYR A 125 -15.18 -9.12 -15.08
C TYR A 125 -13.84 -9.62 -15.59
N LYS A 126 -13.82 -10.43 -16.65
CA LYS A 126 -12.59 -10.88 -17.30
C LYS A 126 -11.78 -9.73 -17.90
N SER A 127 -12.45 -8.73 -18.47
CA SER A 127 -11.76 -7.58 -19.08
C SER A 127 -10.96 -6.77 -18.06
N VAL A 128 -11.41 -6.69 -16.80
CA VAL A 128 -10.62 -6.07 -15.72
C VAL A 128 -9.28 -6.77 -15.52
N PHE A 129 -9.26 -8.11 -15.51
CA PHE A 129 -8.01 -8.85 -15.36
C PHE A 129 -7.10 -8.74 -16.58
N ARG A 130 -7.66 -8.70 -17.80
CA ARG A 130 -6.86 -8.44 -19.02
C ARG A 130 -6.16 -7.08 -18.96
N GLN A 131 -6.90 -6.04 -18.58
CA GLN A 131 -6.31 -4.70 -18.35
C GLN A 131 -5.22 -4.72 -17.27
N TRP A 132 -5.41 -5.50 -16.20
CA TRP A 132 -4.39 -5.64 -15.16
C TRP A 132 -3.14 -6.37 -15.63
N GLU A 133 -3.28 -7.34 -16.53
CA GLU A 133 -2.17 -8.03 -17.16
C GLU A 133 -1.40 -7.08 -18.08
N ASP A 134 -2.09 -6.32 -18.94
CA ASP A 134 -1.48 -5.32 -19.84
C ASP A 134 -0.68 -4.26 -19.06
N LEU A 135 -1.17 -3.87 -17.89
CA LEU A 135 -0.52 -2.88 -17.00
C LEU A 135 0.57 -3.49 -16.10
N ASN A 136 0.88 -4.79 -16.22
CA ASN A 136 1.80 -5.52 -15.34
C ASN A 136 1.45 -5.35 -13.85
N ILE A 137 0.16 -5.35 -13.54
CA ILE A 137 -0.38 -5.39 -12.18
C ILE A 137 -0.46 -6.84 -11.70
N ILE A 138 -0.77 -7.74 -12.62
CA ILE A 138 -0.76 -9.19 -12.44
C ILE A 138 0.10 -9.81 -13.53
N GLU A 139 0.60 -11.02 -13.26
CA GLU A 139 1.31 -11.82 -14.25
C GLU A 139 0.85 -13.28 -14.15
N ARG A 140 0.87 -13.98 -15.29
CA ARG A 140 0.59 -15.41 -15.33
C ARG A 140 1.75 -16.16 -14.66
N VAL A 141 1.43 -17.12 -13.80
CA VAL A 141 2.44 -17.98 -13.19
C VAL A 141 2.93 -19.00 -14.23
N PRO A 142 4.24 -19.09 -14.50
CA PRO A 142 4.80 -20.09 -15.40
C PRO A 142 4.54 -21.52 -14.90
N GLU A 143 4.38 -22.47 -15.83
CA GLU A 143 4.08 -23.87 -15.47
C GLU A 143 5.16 -24.49 -14.57
N VAL A 144 6.43 -24.11 -14.79
CA VAL A 144 7.57 -24.55 -13.98
C VAL A 144 7.52 -24.04 -12.52
N GLU A 145 6.78 -22.97 -12.24
CA GLU A 145 6.65 -22.36 -10.91
C GLU A 145 5.36 -22.78 -10.18
N LEU A 146 4.47 -23.54 -10.83
CA LEU A 146 3.18 -23.93 -10.24
C LEU A 146 3.32 -24.76 -8.96
N ASN A 147 4.44 -25.47 -8.82
CA ASN A 147 4.74 -26.33 -7.66
C ASN A 147 5.51 -25.60 -6.55
N ASN A 148 5.87 -24.32 -6.73
CA ASN A 148 6.51 -23.54 -5.68
C ASN A 148 5.59 -23.35 -4.47
N GLU A 149 6.19 -23.10 -3.32
CA GLU A 149 5.47 -22.65 -2.12
C GLU A 149 4.65 -21.40 -2.44
N CYS A 150 3.36 -21.46 -2.13
CA CYS A 150 2.43 -20.43 -2.53
C CYS A 150 1.15 -20.41 -1.70
N HIS A 151 0.43 -19.29 -1.79
CA HIS A 151 -0.88 -19.11 -1.20
C HIS A 151 -1.83 -18.43 -2.18
N TYR A 152 -3.11 -18.81 -2.14
CA TYR A 152 -4.12 -18.35 -3.08
C TYR A 152 -5.12 -17.40 -2.40
N LEU A 153 -5.40 -16.29 -3.06
CA LEU A 153 -6.40 -15.32 -2.66
C LEU A 153 -7.70 -15.60 -3.42
N PRO A 154 -8.76 -16.10 -2.76
CA PRO A 154 -10.07 -16.15 -3.38
C PRO A 154 -10.55 -14.73 -3.65
N HIS A 155 -11.18 -14.53 -4.79
CA HIS A 155 -11.74 -13.25 -5.18
C HIS A 155 -13.21 -13.37 -5.58
N ARG A 156 -13.89 -12.23 -5.62
CA ARG A 156 -15.26 -12.10 -6.11
C ARG A 156 -15.45 -10.73 -6.80
N PRO A 157 -16.40 -10.62 -7.73
CA PRO A 157 -16.78 -9.32 -8.28
C PRO A 157 -17.57 -8.53 -7.24
N LEU A 158 -17.21 -7.26 -7.05
CA LEU A 158 -18.05 -6.25 -6.42
C LEU A 158 -18.63 -5.36 -7.52
N ILE A 159 -19.94 -5.46 -7.73
CA ILE A 159 -20.64 -4.73 -8.78
C ILE A 159 -21.30 -3.50 -8.14
N LYS A 160 -20.95 -2.30 -8.61
CA LYS A 160 -21.57 -1.05 -8.19
C LYS A 160 -22.09 -0.32 -9.43
N LEU A 161 -23.36 -0.55 -9.76
CA LEU A 161 -23.99 -0.02 -10.98
C LEU A 161 -24.06 1.51 -11.03
N GLY A 162 -24.09 2.18 -9.87
CA GLY A 162 -24.04 3.64 -9.76
C GLY A 162 -22.64 4.24 -9.66
N SER A 163 -21.57 3.44 -9.82
CA SER A 163 -20.20 3.96 -9.74
C SER A 163 -19.85 4.71 -11.03
N ALA A 164 -19.45 5.99 -10.92
CA ALA A 164 -19.01 6.79 -12.06
C ALA A 164 -17.72 6.26 -12.72
N THR A 165 -16.81 5.70 -11.91
CA THR A 165 -15.47 5.30 -12.37
C THR A 165 -15.34 3.82 -12.75
N THR A 166 -15.85 2.88 -11.96
CA THR A 166 -15.72 1.45 -12.27
C THR A 166 -16.93 0.64 -11.83
N LYS A 167 -17.65 0.06 -12.80
CA LYS A 167 -18.87 -0.74 -12.57
C LYS A 167 -18.60 -2.06 -11.86
N ILE A 168 -17.42 -2.65 -12.05
CA ILE A 168 -17.02 -3.95 -11.46
C ILE A 168 -15.60 -3.84 -10.89
N ARG A 169 -15.40 -4.35 -9.66
CA ARG A 169 -14.07 -4.44 -9.04
C ARG A 169 -13.83 -5.83 -8.47
N PRO A 170 -12.72 -6.52 -8.81
CA PRO A 170 -12.29 -7.70 -8.09
C PRO A 170 -11.95 -7.37 -6.63
N VAL A 171 -12.53 -8.11 -5.70
CA VAL A 171 -12.20 -8.02 -4.27
C VAL A 171 -11.60 -9.34 -3.83
N PHE A 172 -10.39 -9.28 -3.28
CA PHE A 172 -9.64 -10.42 -2.77
C PHE A 172 -9.83 -10.58 -1.26
N ASP A 173 -9.87 -11.82 -0.81
CA ASP A 173 -10.02 -12.18 0.60
C ASP A 173 -8.75 -12.86 1.12
N ALA A 174 -7.84 -12.05 1.66
CA ALA A 174 -6.59 -12.51 2.28
C ALA A 174 -6.79 -13.09 3.70
N SER A 175 -8.03 -13.12 4.20
CA SER A 175 -8.40 -13.78 5.45
C SER A 175 -8.91 -15.22 5.22
N ALA A 176 -8.97 -15.67 3.97
CA ALA A 176 -9.40 -17.01 3.63
C ALA A 176 -8.39 -18.07 4.10
N ARG A 177 -8.85 -18.97 4.98
CA ARG A 177 -8.06 -20.07 5.53
C ARG A 177 -8.86 -21.35 5.67
N GLU A 178 -8.15 -22.45 5.67
CA GLU A 178 -8.71 -23.74 6.05
C GLU A 178 -8.83 -23.83 7.59
N LYS A 179 -9.69 -24.73 8.07
CA LYS A 179 -9.88 -24.91 9.52
C LYS A 179 -8.56 -25.34 10.16
N GLY A 180 -8.12 -24.61 11.18
CA GLY A 180 -6.88 -24.89 11.92
C GLY A 180 -5.58 -24.43 11.24
N LYS A 181 -5.65 -23.78 10.07
CA LYS A 181 -4.49 -23.19 9.39
C LYS A 181 -4.55 -21.66 9.44
N PRO A 182 -3.43 -20.94 9.44
CA PRO A 182 -3.44 -19.48 9.39
C PRO A 182 -3.87 -18.94 8.01
N SER A 183 -4.39 -17.73 7.96
CA SER A 183 -4.57 -16.96 6.72
C SER A 183 -3.33 -16.10 6.43
N LEU A 184 -3.23 -15.56 5.22
CA LEU A 184 -2.20 -14.58 4.88
C LEU A 184 -2.23 -13.39 5.86
N ASN A 185 -3.41 -12.85 6.17
CA ASN A 185 -3.54 -11.74 7.11
C ASN A 185 -3.12 -12.09 8.55
N ASP A 186 -3.23 -13.37 8.95
CA ASP A 186 -2.75 -13.81 10.27
C ASP A 186 -1.21 -13.84 10.31
N CYS A 187 -0.57 -14.17 9.19
CA CYS A 187 0.89 -14.26 9.04
C CYS A 187 1.59 -12.92 8.79
N LEU A 188 0.86 -11.87 8.41
CA LEU A 188 1.42 -10.55 8.12
C LEU A 188 1.23 -9.57 9.28
N TYR A 189 2.25 -8.77 9.55
CA TYR A 189 2.17 -7.63 10.44
C TYR A 189 1.33 -6.55 9.78
N LYS A 190 0.26 -6.13 10.46
CA LYS A 190 -0.66 -5.11 9.92
C LYS A 190 0.02 -3.75 9.75
N GLY A 191 1.09 -3.50 10.50
CA GLY A 191 1.72 -2.20 10.58
C GLY A 191 1.00 -1.28 11.56
N VAL A 192 1.72 -0.24 11.96
CA VAL A 192 1.21 0.85 12.79
C VAL A 192 0.25 1.72 11.97
N ASN A 193 -0.71 2.36 12.64
CA ASN A 193 -1.64 3.24 11.95
C ASN A 193 -0.98 4.60 11.69
N LEU A 194 -0.44 4.76 10.48
CA LEU A 194 0.21 6.00 10.05
C LEU A 194 -0.77 7.08 9.56
N ILE A 195 -2.08 6.87 9.69
CA ILE A 195 -3.08 7.87 9.29
C ILE A 195 -3.15 8.92 10.40
N GLU A 196 -2.76 10.15 10.05
CA GLU A 196 -2.90 11.31 10.94
C GLU A 196 -4.38 11.61 11.23
N LEU A 197 -4.65 12.19 12.40
CA LEU A 197 -5.99 12.59 12.79
C LEU A 197 -6.49 13.69 11.85
N ILE A 198 -7.73 13.53 11.35
CA ILE A 198 -8.35 14.50 10.44
C ILE A 198 -8.35 15.93 11.00
N PRO A 199 -8.66 16.19 12.29
CA PRO A 199 -8.58 17.53 12.85
C PRO A 199 -7.19 18.16 12.70
N ASP A 200 -6.13 17.42 13.03
CA ASP A 200 -4.75 17.91 12.92
C ASP A 200 -4.37 18.28 11.48
N ILE A 201 -4.81 17.46 10.52
CA ILE A 201 -4.63 17.73 9.09
C ILE A 201 -5.36 19.02 8.70
N LEU A 202 -6.61 19.18 9.13
CA LEU A 202 -7.43 20.36 8.82
C LEU A 202 -6.86 21.64 9.43
N ASP A 203 -6.33 21.57 10.65
CA ASP A 203 -5.70 22.70 11.32
C ASP A 203 -4.44 23.14 10.59
N ARG A 204 -3.54 22.20 10.23
CA ARG A 204 -2.37 22.50 9.40
C ARG A 204 -2.75 23.07 8.03
N PHE A 205 -3.77 22.48 7.41
CA PHE A 205 -4.24 22.93 6.11
C PHE A 205 -4.65 24.41 6.16
N ARG A 206 -5.38 24.82 7.22
CA ARG A 206 -5.86 26.20 7.43
C ARG A 206 -4.79 27.25 7.73
N ILE A 207 -3.55 26.86 8.03
CA ILE A 207 -2.45 27.81 8.34
C ILE A 207 -2.14 28.71 7.13
N TYR A 208 -2.25 28.18 5.92
CA TYR A 208 -1.85 28.89 4.71
C TYR A 208 -3.05 29.40 3.90
N PRO A 209 -2.92 30.54 3.20
CA PRO A 209 -4.03 31.14 2.46
C PRO A 209 -4.48 30.33 1.24
N VAL A 210 -3.62 29.43 0.74
CA VAL A 210 -3.86 28.57 -0.42
C VAL A 210 -3.65 27.11 -0.02
N GLY A 211 -4.64 26.27 -0.32
CA GLY A 211 -4.59 24.83 -0.09
C GLY A 211 -4.56 24.07 -1.41
N ILE A 212 -3.66 23.10 -1.52
CA ILE A 212 -3.57 22.20 -2.67
C ILE A 212 -4.12 20.83 -2.25
N VAL A 213 -5.02 20.28 -3.06
CA VAL A 213 -5.56 18.94 -2.87
C VAL A 213 -5.30 18.14 -4.13
N ALA A 214 -4.71 16.96 -3.97
CA ALA A 214 -4.51 16.02 -5.06
C ALA A 214 -5.05 14.64 -4.67
N ASP A 215 -5.72 13.99 -5.63
CA ASP A 215 -6.08 12.57 -5.51
C ASP A 215 -5.03 11.75 -6.27
N ILE A 216 -4.42 10.79 -5.58
CA ILE A 216 -3.45 9.89 -6.20
C ILE A 216 -4.23 8.69 -6.70
N GLU A 217 -4.61 8.74 -7.96
CA GLU A 217 -5.33 7.64 -8.58
C GLU A 217 -4.48 6.36 -8.48
N LYS A 218 -5.09 5.28 -7.96
CA LYS A 218 -4.48 3.95 -7.89
C LYS A 218 -3.13 3.91 -7.13
N ALA A 219 -3.00 4.66 -6.05
CA ALA A 219 -1.78 4.74 -5.24
C ALA A 219 -1.13 3.36 -4.90
N PHE A 220 -1.92 2.35 -4.53
CA PHE A 220 -1.40 1.00 -4.25
C PHE A 220 -0.74 0.31 -5.45
N LEU A 221 -1.14 0.65 -6.67
CA LEU A 221 -0.57 0.09 -7.90
C LEU A 221 0.83 0.65 -8.21
N MET A 222 1.24 1.73 -7.55
CA MET A 222 2.61 2.26 -7.64
C MET A 222 3.61 1.43 -6.82
N LEU A 223 3.12 0.63 -5.86
CA LEU A 223 3.95 -0.24 -5.04
C LEU A 223 4.05 -1.62 -5.66
N SER A 224 5.27 -1.97 -6.04
CA SER A 224 5.65 -3.31 -6.53
C SER A 224 5.90 -4.23 -5.34
N VAL A 225 5.47 -5.48 -5.45
CA VAL A 225 5.78 -6.52 -4.48
C VAL A 225 7.04 -7.26 -4.91
N ALA A 226 7.97 -7.46 -3.98
CA ALA A 226 9.19 -8.22 -4.22
C ALA A 226 8.88 -9.62 -4.75
N GLN A 227 9.64 -10.08 -5.74
CA GLN A 227 9.38 -11.33 -6.48
C GLN A 227 9.09 -12.53 -5.57
N LYS A 228 9.90 -12.69 -4.52
CA LYS A 228 9.81 -13.78 -3.54
C LYS A 228 8.46 -13.85 -2.79
N ASP A 229 7.76 -12.72 -2.66
CA ASP A 229 6.53 -12.62 -1.88
C ASP A 229 5.28 -12.72 -2.78
N ARG A 230 5.44 -12.58 -4.11
CA ARG A 230 4.31 -12.58 -5.07
C ARG A 230 3.56 -13.91 -5.11
N ASP A 231 4.25 -15.02 -4.84
CA ASP A 231 3.63 -16.35 -4.84
C ASP A 231 2.63 -16.57 -3.68
N TYR A 232 2.62 -15.69 -2.68
CA TYR A 232 1.59 -15.67 -1.64
C TYR A 232 0.39 -14.80 -1.99
N LEU A 233 0.39 -14.20 -3.18
CA LEU A 233 -0.69 -13.41 -3.75
C LEU A 233 -1.23 -14.06 -5.05
N ARG A 234 -1.15 -15.39 -5.16
CA ARG A 234 -1.69 -16.11 -6.33
C ARG A 234 -3.22 -16.09 -6.33
N PHE A 235 -3.83 -16.25 -7.49
CA PHE A 235 -5.27 -16.44 -7.63
C PHE A 235 -5.59 -17.19 -8.92
N PHE A 236 -6.83 -17.69 -9.02
CA PHE A 236 -7.33 -18.36 -10.22
C PHE A 236 -8.02 -17.36 -11.15
N PHE A 237 -7.53 -17.24 -12.38
CA PHE A 237 -8.18 -16.38 -13.38
C PHE A 237 -9.58 -16.93 -13.72
N PRO A 238 -10.61 -16.08 -13.86
CA PRO A 238 -11.98 -16.50 -14.18
C PRO A 238 -12.09 -17.06 -15.61
N CYS A 239 -11.72 -18.32 -15.80
CA CYS A 239 -11.80 -19.06 -17.06
C CYS A 239 -12.52 -20.40 -16.88
N ASN A 240 -13.19 -20.88 -17.94
CA ASN A 240 -14.05 -22.07 -17.88
C ASN A 240 -13.29 -23.39 -18.05
N GLU A 241 -12.17 -23.39 -18.78
CA GLU A 241 -11.59 -24.63 -19.33
C GLU A 241 -10.29 -25.06 -18.66
N LYS A 242 -9.56 -24.11 -18.06
CA LYS A 242 -8.23 -24.38 -17.49
C LYS A 242 -8.07 -23.65 -16.15
N GLN A 243 -7.41 -24.32 -15.21
CA GLN A 243 -6.93 -23.72 -13.97
C GLN A 243 -5.76 -22.78 -14.31
N LEU A 244 -6.09 -21.58 -14.76
CA LEU A 244 -5.10 -20.55 -15.03
C LEU A 244 -4.77 -19.83 -13.71
N VAL A 245 -3.49 -19.87 -13.33
CA VAL A 245 -2.99 -19.25 -12.11
C VAL A 245 -2.23 -17.97 -12.46
N TYR A 246 -2.59 -16.90 -11.78
CA TYR A 246 -1.94 -15.60 -11.85
C TYR A 246 -1.46 -15.19 -10.47
N ARG A 247 -0.54 -14.23 -10.41
CA ARG A 247 -0.10 -13.61 -9.16
C ARG A 247 -0.06 -12.10 -9.31
N HIS A 248 -0.21 -11.40 -8.19
CA HIS A 248 -0.08 -9.95 -8.17
C HIS A 248 1.39 -9.52 -8.14
N CYS A 249 1.73 -8.56 -9.00
CA CYS A 249 3.03 -7.88 -9.00
C CYS A 249 3.01 -6.61 -8.13
N ARG A 250 1.82 -6.13 -7.76
CA ARG A 250 1.59 -4.91 -6.99
C ARG A 250 0.89 -5.19 -5.66
N VAL A 251 0.95 -4.24 -4.74
CA VAL A 251 0.24 -4.34 -3.45
C VAL A 251 -1.26 -4.43 -3.71
N VAL A 252 -1.90 -5.42 -3.10
CA VAL A 252 -3.31 -5.79 -3.37
C VAL A 252 -4.21 -5.25 -2.28
N PHE A 253 -5.41 -4.81 -2.67
CA PHE A 253 -6.48 -4.51 -1.72
C PHE A 253 -7.01 -5.80 -1.06
N GLY A 254 -7.25 -5.74 0.25
CA GLY A 254 -7.74 -6.88 1.03
C GLY A 254 -6.68 -7.58 1.88
N VAL A 255 -5.40 -7.26 1.65
CA VAL A 255 -4.30 -7.62 2.57
C VAL A 255 -4.23 -6.58 3.69
N SER A 256 -4.09 -7.05 4.93
CA SER A 256 -4.17 -6.22 6.15
C SER A 256 -3.05 -5.17 6.24
N SER A 257 -1.87 -5.49 5.71
CA SER A 257 -0.70 -4.63 5.73
C SER A 257 -0.66 -3.59 4.61
N SER A 258 -1.51 -3.71 3.59
CA SER A 258 -1.47 -2.81 2.42
C SER A 258 -1.54 -1.32 2.79
N PRO A 259 -2.45 -0.86 3.68
CA PRO A 259 -2.52 0.56 4.05
C PRO A 259 -1.23 1.06 4.70
N TYR A 260 -0.62 0.26 5.57
CA TYR A 260 0.66 0.58 6.18
C TYR A 260 1.78 0.68 5.13
N LEU A 261 1.88 -0.31 4.23
CA LEU A 261 2.88 -0.31 3.15
C LEU A 261 2.77 0.96 2.30
N LEU A 262 1.55 1.40 2.00
CA LEU A 262 1.31 2.62 1.24
C LEU A 262 1.75 3.87 2.01
N ASN A 263 1.25 4.07 3.22
CA ASN A 263 1.54 5.26 4.01
C ASN A 263 3.02 5.37 4.39
N ALA A 264 3.66 4.23 4.72
CA ALA A 264 5.08 4.19 5.04
C ALA A 264 5.97 4.56 3.83
N SER A 265 5.51 4.25 2.61
CA SER A 265 6.21 4.62 1.37
C SER A 265 6.10 6.12 1.08
N PHE A 266 4.96 6.75 1.39
CA PHE A 266 4.76 8.19 1.21
C PHE A 266 5.62 9.05 2.13
N GLY A 267 5.87 8.62 3.37
CA GLY A 267 6.71 9.39 4.31
C GLY A 267 8.20 9.51 3.93
N LYS A 268 8.59 9.10 2.71
CA LYS A 268 9.93 9.24 2.14
C LYS A 268 9.97 10.22 0.94
N LEU A 269 8.80 10.68 0.47
CA LEU A 269 8.63 11.80 -0.47
C LEU A 269 8.73 13.13 0.28
#